data_AF-A0A843GZ17-F1
#
_entry.id   AF-A0A843GZ17-F1
#
_cell.length_a   1.000
_cell.length_b   1.000
_cell.length_c   1.000
_cell.angle_alpha   90.00
_cell.angle_beta   90.00
_cell.angle_gamma   90.00
#
_symmetry.space_group_name_H-M   'P 1'
#
loop_
_entity.id
_entity.type
_entity.pdbx_description
1 polymer ?
#
loop_
_entity_poly.entity_id
_entity_poly.type
_entity_poly.pdbx_seq_one_letter_code
_entity_poly.pdbx_strand_id
1 'polypeptide(L)'
;MAEIANIKLDDTSYALKDTIAREAAATASEAAAALLPDINALDKFNRFTNKPLKGGKLTLPSAFNAFQGNLYRDADGNIYDDLDLSKYDTNNIMYVDYDNGDDSTGSVTQPDTHPFKTVKGALNYINNLTSGNYFKIICKTYRFARDEFYGSDTATREYVTSRSVVIEPYDPTKTIVVSCDQRDLVWSRSGILWTTSRSNVGYVYRLGKQDGFGMFDKLTEVSTLQECEDTANTWYQSGSSLYLHTIGNEEPTFNKYMITLKLSIIQFNIQNNRFIRLKNIVFYPYYSMQFKNTGASYENALICENVGIYGQSEDNGFTVSNVKTVIMKDCRTAENYLDGFNYHFPNMTSEISSTIVYENGCKSSRNGLTYDRDICNASTIHEGANIIRVNGVYQTSKGPVIADINSSHTYMNHCLINQTLNKKAIDFEDETGAEGTGRAYLVDCQCSQTQTLSIEGSDNFNVQLKNFRGNFENEDLNISLFTE
;
A
#
# COMPACT_ATOMS: atom_id res chain seq x y z
N MET A 1 -16.67 -57.73 -15.94
CA MET A 1 -16.03 -56.84 -14.95
C MET A 1 -14.67 -56.49 -15.50
N ALA A 2 -14.52 -55.26 -15.98
CA ALA A 2 -13.31 -54.78 -16.64
C ALA A 2 -12.35 -54.17 -15.61
N GLU A 3 -11.09 -54.56 -15.69
CA GLU A 3 -9.98 -54.07 -14.85
C GLU A 3 -9.61 -52.64 -15.27
N ILE A 4 -9.80 -51.67 -14.37
CA ILE A 4 -9.33 -50.30 -14.56
C ILE A 4 -7.87 -50.25 -14.09
N ALA A 5 -6.96 -50.14 -15.05
CA ALA A 5 -5.54 -49.90 -14.77
C ALA A 5 -5.35 -48.47 -14.24
N ASN A 6 -4.91 -48.36 -12.99
CA ASN A 6 -4.46 -47.08 -12.41
C ASN A 6 -3.19 -46.62 -13.12
N ILE A 7 -3.32 -45.63 -14.01
CA ILE A 7 -2.19 -44.90 -14.57
C ILE A 7 -1.63 -44.02 -13.44
N LYS A 8 -0.52 -44.45 -12.84
CA LYS A 8 0.33 -43.58 -12.03
C LYS A 8 0.96 -42.56 -12.96
N LEU A 9 0.57 -41.30 -12.83
CA LEU A 9 1.34 -40.18 -13.36
C LEU A 9 2.69 -40.21 -12.64
N ASP A 10 3.78 -40.29 -13.40
CA ASP A 10 5.12 -40.30 -12.82
C ASP A 10 5.48 -38.90 -12.27
N ASP A 11 6.42 -38.89 -11.32
CA ASP A 11 6.92 -37.68 -10.65
C ASP A 11 7.59 -36.68 -11.62
N THR A 12 7.93 -37.09 -12.85
CA THR A 12 8.56 -36.20 -13.84
C THR A 12 7.58 -35.21 -14.43
N SER A 13 6.28 -35.55 -14.44
CA SER A 13 5.22 -34.65 -14.91
C SER A 13 4.97 -33.45 -13.98
N TYR A 14 5.21 -33.62 -12.67
CA TYR A 14 5.15 -32.53 -11.69
C TYR A 14 6.39 -31.64 -11.76
N ALA A 15 7.57 -32.24 -11.86
CA ALA A 15 8.82 -31.49 -12.02
C ALA A 15 8.81 -30.59 -13.27
N LEU A 16 8.25 -31.07 -14.39
CA LEU A 16 8.17 -30.29 -15.63
C LEU A 16 7.20 -29.10 -15.51
N LYS A 17 6.05 -29.27 -14.86
CA LYS A 17 5.10 -28.17 -14.62
C LYS A 17 5.70 -27.09 -13.71
N ASP A 18 6.43 -27.49 -12.68
CA ASP A 18 7.11 -26.56 -11.77
C ASP A 18 8.29 -25.85 -12.44
N THR A 19 9.02 -26.51 -13.34
CA THR A 19 10.07 -25.85 -14.13
C THR A 19 9.48 -24.82 -15.10
N ILE A 20 8.37 -25.13 -15.79
CA ILE A 20 7.69 -24.19 -16.69
C ILE A 20 7.14 -22.98 -15.91
N ALA A 21 6.54 -23.20 -14.74
CA ALA A 21 6.06 -22.11 -13.88
C ALA A 21 7.22 -21.22 -13.37
N ARG A 22 8.37 -21.81 -13.05
CA ARG A 22 9.57 -21.08 -12.60
C ARG A 22 10.24 -20.31 -13.72
N GLU A 23 10.38 -20.88 -14.91
CA GLU A 23 10.90 -20.16 -16.08
C GLU A 23 9.99 -19.00 -16.46
N ALA A 24 8.66 -19.18 -16.37
CA ALA A 24 7.71 -18.08 -16.57
C ALA A 24 7.85 -16.98 -15.52
N ALA A 25 8.01 -17.33 -14.23
CA ALA A 25 8.21 -16.37 -13.14
C ALA A 25 9.57 -15.65 -13.20
N ALA A 26 10.66 -16.36 -13.54
CA ALA A 26 11.98 -15.78 -13.71
C ALA A 26 12.03 -14.83 -14.92
N THR A 27 11.42 -15.23 -16.04
CA THR A 27 11.28 -14.36 -17.22
C THR A 27 10.42 -13.13 -16.92
N ALA A 28 9.36 -13.29 -16.12
CA ALA A 28 8.54 -12.16 -15.66
C ALA A 28 9.32 -11.21 -14.72
N SER A 29 10.20 -11.74 -13.87
CA SER A 29 11.08 -10.96 -12.99
C SER A 29 12.17 -10.22 -13.74
N GLU A 30 12.82 -10.86 -14.73
CA GLU A 30 13.80 -10.20 -15.60
C GLU A 30 13.15 -9.16 -16.52
N ALA A 31 11.95 -9.44 -17.05
CA ALA A 31 11.15 -8.47 -17.76
C ALA A 31 10.75 -7.31 -16.83
N ALA A 32 10.37 -7.58 -15.58
CA ALA A 32 10.06 -6.56 -14.57
C ALA A 32 11.30 -5.71 -14.20
N ALA A 33 12.49 -6.30 -14.14
CA ALA A 33 13.75 -5.59 -13.92
C ALA A 33 14.15 -4.72 -15.14
N ALA A 34 13.86 -5.19 -16.36
CA ALA A 34 13.98 -4.38 -17.58
C ALA A 34 12.86 -3.32 -17.72
N LEU A 35 11.74 -3.50 -17.00
CA LEU A 35 10.61 -2.58 -16.91
C LEU A 35 10.70 -1.61 -15.72
N LEU A 36 11.71 -1.71 -14.84
CA LEU A 36 11.98 -0.68 -13.84
C LEU A 36 11.99 0.65 -14.59
N PRO A 37 11.09 1.60 -14.24
CA PRO A 37 11.01 2.85 -14.96
C PRO A 37 12.39 3.46 -14.92
N ASP A 38 12.85 3.89 -16.10
CA ASP A 38 13.90 4.89 -16.23
C ASP A 38 13.65 5.91 -15.11
N ILE A 39 14.50 5.99 -14.08
CA ILE A 39 14.39 7.06 -13.07
C ILE A 39 14.38 8.43 -13.79
N ASN A 40 14.96 8.47 -15.00
CA ASN A 40 14.86 9.60 -15.90
C ASN A 40 13.46 9.83 -16.49
N ALA A 41 12.48 8.91 -16.42
CA ALA A 41 11.10 9.15 -16.83
C ALA A 41 10.37 10.12 -15.88
N LEU A 42 10.64 10.02 -14.56
CA LEU A 42 10.20 11.00 -13.57
C LEU A 42 10.87 12.36 -13.80
N ASP A 43 12.19 12.32 -14.04
CA ASP A 43 13.01 13.50 -14.31
C ASP A 43 12.67 14.15 -15.67
N LYS A 44 12.21 13.36 -16.64
CA LYS A 44 11.67 13.80 -17.94
C LYS A 44 10.27 14.36 -17.78
N PHE A 45 9.39 13.77 -16.96
CA PHE A 45 8.05 14.29 -16.67
C PHE A 45 8.13 15.74 -16.12
N ASN A 46 9.08 15.99 -15.21
CA ASN A 46 9.39 17.33 -14.69
C ASN A 46 9.96 18.30 -15.74
N ARG A 47 10.58 17.81 -16.83
CA ARG A 47 11.17 18.64 -17.90
C ARG A 47 10.21 18.93 -19.06
N PHE A 48 9.02 18.32 -19.10
CA PHE A 48 8.08 18.46 -20.22
C PHE A 48 6.96 19.49 -19.98
N THR A 49 7.01 20.25 -18.89
CA THR A 49 6.15 21.39 -18.53
C THR A 49 6.65 22.74 -19.07
N ASN A 50 7.45 22.77 -20.15
CA ASN A 50 8.11 23.96 -20.73
C ASN A 50 7.20 25.11 -21.24
N LYS A 51 5.93 25.20 -20.81
CA LYS A 51 5.16 26.45 -20.86
C LYS A 51 4.82 26.87 -19.42
N PRO A 52 5.12 28.12 -19.02
CA PRO A 52 4.74 28.61 -17.70
C PRO A 52 3.21 28.68 -17.63
N LEU A 53 2.59 27.71 -16.96
CA LEU A 53 1.29 27.97 -16.35
C LEU A 53 1.56 28.99 -15.25
N LYS A 54 1.06 30.22 -15.41
CA LYS A 54 1.12 31.23 -14.34
C LYS A 54 0.37 30.66 -13.13
N GLY A 55 1.12 30.24 -12.11
CA GLY A 55 0.60 29.54 -10.94
C GLY A 55 -0.52 30.29 -10.22
N GLY A 56 -1.40 29.53 -9.56
CA GLY A 56 -2.60 30.02 -8.90
C GLY A 56 -3.41 28.89 -8.28
N LYS A 57 -4.50 29.27 -7.60
CA LYS A 57 -5.47 28.32 -7.03
C LYS A 57 -6.14 27.54 -8.18
N LEU A 58 -6.17 26.22 -8.07
CA LEU A 58 -6.90 25.34 -8.97
C LEU A 58 -8.38 25.30 -8.55
N THR A 59 -9.28 25.38 -9.54
CA THR A 59 -10.71 25.18 -9.32
C THR A 59 -11.04 23.70 -9.44
N LEU A 60 -11.51 23.11 -8.34
CA LEU A 60 -12.02 21.75 -8.36
C LEU A 60 -13.46 21.72 -8.89
N PRO A 61 -13.86 20.69 -9.65
CA PRO A 61 -15.26 20.46 -9.98
C PRO A 61 -16.13 20.34 -8.73
N SER A 62 -17.41 20.70 -8.83
CA SER A 62 -18.33 20.75 -7.67
C SER A 62 -18.54 19.40 -6.97
N ALA A 63 -18.30 18.29 -7.65
CA ALA A 63 -18.30 16.95 -7.05
C ALA A 63 -17.30 16.83 -5.89
N PHE A 64 -16.23 17.62 -5.91
CA PHE A 64 -15.15 17.58 -4.92
C PHE A 64 -15.27 18.67 -3.85
N ASN A 65 -16.45 19.28 -3.67
CA ASN A 65 -16.69 20.30 -2.63
C ASN A 65 -16.46 19.80 -1.20
N ALA A 66 -16.44 18.47 -0.98
CA ALA A 66 -16.12 17.85 0.31
C ALA A 66 -14.63 17.95 0.67
N PHE A 67 -13.75 18.25 -0.29
CA PHE A 67 -12.34 18.45 -0.03
C PHE A 67 -12.12 19.68 0.87
N GLN A 68 -11.46 19.48 2.01
CA GLN A 68 -11.35 20.51 3.06
C GLN A 68 -10.19 21.49 2.86
N GLY A 69 -9.59 21.52 1.67
CA GLY A 69 -8.47 22.39 1.33
C GLY A 69 -8.60 22.97 -0.07
N ASN A 70 -7.55 23.64 -0.51
CA ASN A 70 -7.38 24.14 -1.86
C ASN A 70 -6.13 23.51 -2.47
N LEU A 71 -6.17 23.34 -3.79
CA LEU A 71 -4.99 22.96 -4.56
C LEU A 71 -4.43 24.19 -5.27
N TYR A 72 -3.11 24.24 -5.39
CA TYR A 72 -2.40 25.30 -6.07
C TYR A 72 -1.38 24.68 -7.00
N ARG A 73 -1.09 25.37 -8.10
CA ARG A 73 0.02 25.04 -8.99
C ARG A 73 1.07 26.12 -8.89
N ASP A 74 2.32 25.73 -8.67
CA ASP A 74 3.46 26.67 -8.69
C ASP A 74 3.92 26.97 -10.13
N ALA A 75 4.99 27.75 -10.26
CA ALA A 75 5.55 28.14 -11.56
C ALA A 75 6.26 26.99 -12.29
N ASP A 76 6.71 25.97 -11.55
CA ASP A 76 7.40 24.79 -12.08
C ASP A 76 6.40 23.69 -12.51
N GLY A 77 5.13 23.88 -12.17
CA GLY A 77 4.03 22.98 -12.48
C GLY A 77 3.69 22.01 -11.35
N ASN A 78 4.41 22.04 -10.23
CA ASN A 78 4.12 21.19 -9.08
C ASN A 78 2.80 21.61 -8.45
N ILE A 79 2.04 20.61 -7.97
CA ILE A 79 0.79 20.84 -7.27
C ILE A 79 1.01 20.67 -5.79
N TYR A 80 0.51 21.61 -4.99
CA TYR A 80 0.52 21.54 -3.54
C TYR A 80 -0.86 21.86 -2.98
N ASP A 81 -1.09 21.45 -1.73
CA ASP A 81 -2.30 21.73 -0.98
C ASP A 81 -2.03 22.63 0.24
N ASP A 82 -3.06 23.33 0.70
CA ASP A 82 -3.05 24.08 1.96
C ASP A 82 -3.81 23.36 3.08
N LEU A 83 -3.90 22.02 3.03
CA LEU A 83 -4.59 21.26 4.07
C LEU A 83 -3.93 21.49 5.43
N ASP A 84 -4.71 22.05 6.36
CA ASP A 84 -4.30 22.16 7.75
C ASP A 84 -4.46 20.81 8.46
N LEU A 85 -3.36 20.05 8.50
CA LEU A 85 -3.28 18.79 9.25
C LEU A 85 -2.95 19.00 10.73
N SER A 86 -2.61 20.22 11.16
CA SER A 86 -2.29 20.51 12.57
C SER A 86 -3.52 20.37 13.48
N LYS A 87 -4.73 20.47 12.92
CA LYS A 87 -5.99 20.16 13.63
C LYS A 87 -6.09 18.70 14.11
N TYR A 88 -5.26 17.80 13.58
CA TYR A 88 -5.16 16.40 14.01
C TYR A 88 -4.04 16.18 15.03
N ASP A 89 -3.28 17.21 15.40
CA ASP A 89 -2.28 17.12 16.47
C ASP A 89 -2.90 17.25 17.86
N THR A 90 -2.18 16.76 18.87
CA THR A 90 -2.60 16.76 20.27
C THR A 90 -1.39 16.78 21.20
N ASN A 91 -1.58 17.33 22.39
CA ASN A 91 -0.57 17.41 23.43
C ASN A 91 -0.60 16.20 24.41
N ASN A 92 -1.55 15.27 24.25
CA ASN A 92 -1.59 14.04 25.04
C ASN A 92 -0.60 13.03 24.45
N ILE A 93 0.67 13.18 24.80
CA ILE A 93 1.78 12.42 24.24
C ILE A 93 2.08 11.19 25.10
N MET A 94 2.34 10.07 24.45
CA MET A 94 2.96 8.87 25.02
C MET A 94 4.20 8.51 24.22
N TYR A 95 5.18 7.92 24.87
CA TYR A 95 6.31 7.33 24.17
C TYR A 95 6.19 5.82 24.13
N VAL A 96 6.63 5.23 23.01
CA VAL A 96 6.85 3.79 22.87
C VAL A 96 8.35 3.56 22.67
N ASP A 97 8.94 2.75 23.53
CA ASP A 97 10.33 2.32 23.47
C ASP A 97 10.37 0.83 23.81
N TYR A 98 10.60 -0.01 22.81
CA TYR A 98 10.58 -1.45 22.98
C TYR A 98 11.71 -1.97 23.88
N ASP A 99 12.86 -1.31 23.88
CA ASP A 99 14.04 -1.78 24.60
C ASP A 99 13.99 -1.36 26.07
N ASN A 100 13.42 -0.18 26.37
CA ASN A 100 13.41 0.40 27.71
C ASN A 100 12.01 0.52 28.35
N GLY A 101 10.94 0.28 27.59
CA GLY A 101 9.56 0.47 28.04
C GLY A 101 8.94 -0.75 28.70
N ASP A 102 7.80 -0.51 29.34
CA ASP A 102 7.01 -1.51 30.06
C ASP A 102 5.52 -1.19 29.93
N ASP A 103 4.76 -2.07 29.28
CA ASP A 103 3.32 -1.89 29.05
C ASP A 103 2.49 -1.92 30.34
N SER A 104 3.04 -2.42 31.45
CA SER A 104 2.36 -2.43 32.75
C SER A 104 2.50 -1.13 33.53
N THR A 105 3.52 -0.33 33.22
CA THR A 105 3.80 0.95 33.90
C THR A 105 3.75 2.16 32.96
N GLY A 106 3.62 1.94 31.65
CA GLY A 106 3.50 2.98 30.64
C GLY A 106 2.39 3.99 30.94
N SER A 107 2.66 5.28 30.72
CA SER A 107 1.75 6.35 31.13
C SER A 107 1.75 7.56 30.19
N VAL A 108 0.60 8.22 30.07
CA VAL A 108 0.45 9.55 29.44
C VAL A 108 0.95 10.68 30.35
N THR A 109 0.96 10.49 31.68
CA THR A 109 1.31 11.56 32.64
C THR A 109 2.81 11.70 32.87
N GLN A 110 3.57 10.65 32.62
CA GLN A 110 5.03 10.60 32.80
C GLN A 110 5.69 9.87 31.62
N PRO A 111 5.41 10.30 30.37
CA PRO A 111 5.71 9.49 29.21
C PRO A 111 7.22 9.28 29.03
N ASP A 112 8.06 10.24 29.44
CA ASP A 112 9.52 10.15 29.27
C ASP A 112 10.20 9.13 30.20
N THR A 113 9.69 8.99 31.42
CA THR A 113 10.26 8.07 32.43
C THR A 113 9.53 6.72 32.48
N HIS A 114 8.33 6.65 31.91
CA HIS A 114 7.52 5.44 31.80
C HIS A 114 6.98 5.27 30.38
N PRO A 115 7.87 5.03 29.37
CA PRO A 115 7.42 4.71 28.03
C PRO A 115 6.74 3.34 28.00
N PHE A 116 5.74 3.19 27.13
CA PHE A 116 5.17 1.89 26.80
C PHE A 116 6.23 1.05 26.06
N LYS A 117 6.16 -0.27 26.23
CA LYS A 117 7.03 -1.19 25.49
C LYS A 117 6.56 -1.35 24.05
N THR A 118 5.26 -1.43 23.85
CA THR A 118 4.65 -1.71 22.53
C THR A 118 3.64 -0.66 22.14
N VAL A 119 3.41 -0.52 20.82
CA VAL A 119 2.31 0.33 20.31
C VAL A 119 0.95 -0.24 20.76
N LYS A 120 0.79 -1.58 20.79
CA LYS A 120 -0.38 -2.25 21.38
C LYS A 120 -0.62 -1.83 22.82
N GLY A 121 0.41 -1.79 23.66
CA GLY A 121 0.31 -1.37 25.06
C GLY A 121 -0.26 0.05 25.18
N ALA A 122 0.27 0.99 24.41
CA ALA A 122 -0.22 2.36 24.37
C ALA A 122 -1.68 2.45 23.88
N LEU A 123 -2.04 1.74 22.80
CA LEU A 123 -3.41 1.72 22.27
C LEU A 123 -4.41 1.11 23.27
N ASN A 124 -4.04 0.00 23.92
CA ASN A 124 -4.84 -0.62 24.97
C ASN A 124 -5.06 0.33 26.15
N TYR A 125 -4.01 1.04 26.57
CA TYR A 125 -4.10 2.03 27.63
C TYR A 125 -5.11 3.12 27.28
N ILE A 126 -4.99 3.75 26.10
CA ILE A 126 -5.88 4.81 25.63
C ILE A 126 -7.34 4.37 25.61
N ASN A 127 -7.60 3.15 25.15
CA ASN A 127 -8.97 2.60 25.06
C ASN A 127 -9.61 2.37 26.43
N ASN A 128 -8.81 2.16 27.47
CA ASN A 128 -9.29 1.97 28.84
C ASN A 128 -9.43 3.30 29.63
N LEU A 129 -9.03 4.43 29.06
CA LEU A 129 -9.21 5.73 29.70
C LEU A 129 -10.68 6.14 29.70
N THR A 130 -11.12 6.73 30.82
CA THR A 130 -12.47 7.30 30.95
C THR A 130 -12.59 8.69 30.32
N SER A 131 -11.47 9.35 30.02
CA SER A 131 -11.42 10.71 29.47
C SER A 131 -10.31 10.88 28.43
N GLY A 132 -10.36 11.98 27.69
CA GLY A 132 -9.44 12.28 26.57
C GLY A 132 -9.89 11.62 25.26
N ASN A 133 -9.90 12.40 24.17
CA ASN A 133 -10.33 11.91 22.85
C ASN A 133 -9.20 11.87 21.82
N TYR A 134 -8.06 12.51 22.09
CA TYR A 134 -7.01 12.72 21.11
C TYR A 134 -5.67 12.39 21.76
N PHE A 135 -4.93 11.44 21.19
CA PHE A 135 -3.64 10.99 21.71
C PHE A 135 -2.59 10.93 20.61
N LYS A 136 -1.34 11.11 21.00
CA LYS A 136 -0.17 11.01 20.13
C LYS A 136 0.80 9.99 20.71
N ILE A 137 1.15 8.98 19.92
CA ILE A 137 2.13 7.95 20.24
C ILE A 137 3.41 8.28 19.46
N ILE A 138 4.48 8.57 20.19
CA ILE A 138 5.80 8.87 19.63
C ILE A 138 6.72 7.67 19.84
N CYS A 139 7.15 7.02 18.76
CA CYS A 139 7.97 5.82 18.83
C CYS A 139 9.47 6.16 18.84
N LYS A 140 10.16 5.83 19.94
CA LYS A 140 11.64 5.87 20.05
C LYS A 140 12.29 4.67 19.37
N THR A 141 11.56 3.56 19.28
CA THR A 141 11.95 2.39 18.49
C THR A 141 11.55 2.57 17.03
N TYR A 142 12.49 2.35 16.10
CA TYR A 142 12.26 2.50 14.65
C TYR A 142 12.06 1.18 13.92
N ARG A 143 12.12 0.06 14.61
CA ARG A 143 11.74 -1.23 14.05
C ARG A 143 10.97 -2.06 15.05
N PHE A 144 9.77 -2.42 14.65
CA PHE A 144 8.90 -3.29 15.42
C PHE A 144 8.74 -4.62 14.70
N ALA A 145 9.20 -5.68 15.36
CA ALA A 145 8.89 -7.04 14.98
C ALA A 145 7.43 -7.37 15.29
N ARG A 146 7.00 -8.57 14.90
CA ARG A 146 5.61 -9.02 14.94
C ARG A 146 4.87 -8.60 16.22
N ASP A 147 5.34 -9.02 17.37
CA ASP A 147 4.61 -8.85 18.63
C ASP A 147 4.87 -7.47 19.30
N GLU A 148 5.74 -6.66 18.71
CA GLU A 148 6.23 -5.39 19.28
C GLU A 148 5.37 -4.19 18.89
N PHE A 149 4.73 -4.24 17.71
CA PHE A 149 3.72 -3.26 17.34
C PHE A 149 2.32 -3.76 17.70
N TYR A 150 2.04 -5.04 17.41
CA TYR A 150 0.67 -5.54 17.41
C TYR A 150 0.32 -6.62 18.46
N GLY A 151 1.28 -7.07 19.27
CA GLY A 151 1.11 -8.16 20.25
C GLY A 151 0.85 -9.55 19.65
N SER A 152 0.78 -10.57 20.49
CA SER A 152 0.78 -12.00 20.13
C SER A 152 -0.58 -12.60 19.75
N ASP A 153 -1.68 -11.89 20.02
CA ASP A 153 -2.99 -12.54 20.15
C ASP A 153 -3.77 -12.54 18.83
N THR A 154 -4.01 -13.74 18.31
CA THR A 154 -4.94 -14.10 17.23
C THR A 154 -4.47 -13.88 15.79
N ALA A 155 -5.17 -14.56 14.86
CA ALA A 155 -4.95 -14.51 13.42
C ALA A 155 -5.26 -13.13 12.80
N THR A 156 -6.13 -12.35 13.44
CA THR A 156 -6.47 -10.98 13.02
C THR A 156 -6.11 -10.01 14.13
N ARG A 157 -5.18 -9.09 13.86
CA ARG A 157 -4.69 -8.13 14.86
C ARG A 157 -5.49 -6.84 14.73
N GLU A 158 -6.65 -6.85 15.40
CA GLU A 158 -7.61 -5.75 15.35
C GLU A 158 -7.36 -4.70 16.44
N TYR A 159 -7.35 -3.44 16.02
CA TYR A 159 -7.31 -2.27 16.89
C TYR A 159 -8.60 -1.51 16.77
N VAL A 160 -9.51 -1.70 17.73
CA VAL A 160 -10.63 -0.79 17.88
C VAL A 160 -10.13 0.49 18.53
N THR A 161 -10.21 1.60 17.83
CA THR A 161 -9.96 2.91 18.41
C THR A 161 -11.26 3.70 18.48
N SER A 162 -11.75 3.87 19.71
CA SER A 162 -12.84 4.81 20.03
C SER A 162 -12.31 6.23 20.27
N ARG A 163 -10.99 6.41 20.10
CA ARG A 163 -10.24 7.65 20.29
C ARG A 163 -9.53 8.02 18.98
N SER A 164 -9.10 9.26 18.88
CA SER A 164 -8.27 9.73 17.78
C SER A 164 -6.80 9.56 18.13
N VAL A 165 -6.03 8.99 17.21
CA VAL A 165 -4.64 8.61 17.48
C VAL A 165 -3.72 9.09 16.36
N VAL A 166 -2.61 9.73 16.74
CA VAL A 166 -1.44 9.98 15.87
C VAL A 166 -0.34 9.00 16.25
N ILE A 167 0.31 8.36 15.27
CA ILE A 167 1.50 7.53 15.48
C ILE A 167 2.62 8.08 14.60
N GLU A 168 3.74 8.46 15.21
CA GLU A 168 4.88 9.06 14.52
C GLU A 168 6.23 8.67 15.17
N PRO A 169 7.35 8.71 14.43
CA PRO A 169 8.67 8.50 15.00
C PRO A 169 9.08 9.65 15.93
N TYR A 170 9.94 9.35 16.90
CA TYR A 170 10.57 10.36 17.75
C TYR A 170 11.48 11.31 16.97
N ASP A 171 12.33 10.77 16.09
CA ASP A 171 13.07 11.54 15.10
C ASP A 171 12.26 11.63 13.80
N PRO A 172 11.75 12.81 13.40
CA PRO A 172 10.90 12.96 12.21
C PRO A 172 11.62 12.66 10.90
N THR A 173 12.95 12.53 10.91
CA THR A 173 13.74 12.13 9.72
C THR A 173 13.86 10.62 9.57
N LYS A 174 13.42 9.85 10.58
CA LYS A 174 13.45 8.38 10.57
C LYS A 174 12.12 7.82 10.10
N THR A 175 12.17 6.59 9.61
CA THR A 175 11.00 5.79 9.27
C THR A 175 10.89 4.62 10.24
N ILE A 176 9.69 4.41 10.77
CA ILE A 176 9.37 3.22 11.56
C ILE A 176 9.15 2.07 10.58
N VAL A 177 9.86 0.96 10.75
CA VAL A 177 9.63 -0.29 10.01
C VAL A 177 8.84 -1.23 10.89
N VAL A 178 7.67 -1.64 10.43
CA VAL A 178 6.81 -2.58 11.13
C VAL A 178 6.65 -3.82 10.28
N SER A 179 6.88 -4.99 10.84
CA SER A 179 6.75 -6.24 10.09
C SER A 179 6.25 -7.38 10.95
N CYS A 180 5.91 -8.50 10.33
CA CYS A 180 5.58 -9.74 11.02
C CYS A 180 6.81 -10.63 11.29
N ASP A 181 8.02 -10.07 11.33
CA ASP A 181 9.26 -10.81 11.59
C ASP A 181 9.50 -11.15 13.07
N GLN A 182 10.56 -11.92 13.33
CA GLN A 182 11.00 -12.29 14.68
C GLN A 182 12.39 -11.71 14.95
N ARG A 183 12.54 -11.02 16.09
CA ARG A 183 13.79 -10.35 16.50
C ARG A 183 14.93 -11.30 16.83
N ASP A 184 14.65 -12.31 17.65
CA ASP A 184 15.68 -13.10 18.34
C ASP A 184 15.95 -14.45 17.65
N LEU A 185 16.15 -14.45 16.32
CA LEU A 185 16.56 -15.64 15.60
C LEU A 185 18.05 -15.93 15.84
N VAL A 186 18.36 -17.16 16.25
CA VAL A 186 19.74 -17.62 16.44
C VAL A 186 20.19 -18.36 15.19
N TRP A 187 21.27 -17.88 14.57
CA TRP A 187 21.79 -18.42 13.32
C TRP A 187 22.99 -19.33 13.57
N SER A 188 23.03 -20.45 12.86
CA SER A 188 24.20 -21.34 12.76
C SER A 188 24.71 -21.33 11.33
N ARG A 189 26.01 -21.53 11.14
CA ARG A 189 26.61 -21.62 9.81
C ARG A 189 26.79 -23.08 9.38
N SER A 190 26.40 -23.40 8.15
CA SER A 190 26.62 -24.69 7.50
C SER A 190 27.24 -24.45 6.11
N GLY A 191 28.57 -24.50 6.02
CA GLY A 191 29.28 -24.12 4.80
C GLY A 191 29.08 -22.63 4.46
N ILE A 192 28.44 -22.37 3.32
CA ILE A 192 28.07 -21.02 2.84
C ILE A 192 26.67 -20.59 3.30
N LEU A 193 25.85 -21.53 3.79
CA LEU A 193 24.50 -21.23 4.25
C LEU A 193 24.48 -20.82 5.72
N TRP A 194 23.52 -19.94 6.02
CA TRP A 194 23.06 -19.66 7.38
C TRP A 194 21.75 -20.39 7.63
N THR A 195 21.64 -21.06 8.77
CA THR A 195 20.46 -21.83 9.14
C THR A 195 19.92 -21.43 10.50
N THR A 196 18.60 -21.40 10.65
CA THR A 196 17.92 -21.22 11.93
C THR A 196 16.64 -22.07 12.00
N SER A 197 16.12 -22.28 13.20
CA SER A 197 14.83 -22.95 13.41
C SER A 197 13.70 -21.94 13.30
N ARG A 198 13.04 -21.90 12.14
CA ARG A 198 11.89 -21.03 11.87
C ARG A 198 10.94 -21.70 10.86
N SER A 199 9.65 -21.67 11.18
CA SER A 199 8.57 -22.10 10.29
C SER A 199 7.69 -20.92 9.87
N ASN A 200 6.86 -21.18 8.84
CA ASN A 200 5.93 -20.20 8.25
C ASN A 200 6.65 -18.94 7.81
N VAL A 201 7.78 -19.04 7.11
CA VAL A 201 8.46 -17.88 6.54
C VAL A 201 7.70 -17.46 5.29
N GLY A 202 7.31 -16.19 5.22
CA GLY A 202 6.62 -15.62 4.06
C GLY A 202 7.62 -15.07 3.07
N TYR A 203 8.40 -14.08 3.50
CA TYR A 203 9.42 -13.44 2.70
C TYR A 203 10.67 -13.16 3.52
N VAL A 204 11.80 -13.03 2.84
CA VAL A 204 13.07 -12.61 3.42
C VAL A 204 13.51 -11.35 2.71
N TYR A 205 13.72 -10.28 3.46
CA TYR A 205 14.23 -9.01 2.94
C TYR A 205 15.59 -8.71 3.51
N ARG A 206 16.50 -8.21 2.67
CA ARG A 206 17.75 -7.61 3.09
C ARG A 206 17.53 -6.11 3.34
N LEU A 207 17.88 -5.69 4.54
CA LEU A 207 17.79 -4.31 4.97
C LEU A 207 19.02 -3.52 4.53
N GLY A 208 18.81 -2.23 4.25
CA GLY A 208 19.86 -1.31 3.81
C GLY A 208 19.40 -0.50 2.62
N LYS A 209 19.62 -1.02 1.41
CA LYS A 209 19.18 -0.34 0.19
C LYS A 209 17.67 -0.53 -0.02
N GLN A 210 17.02 0.54 -0.42
CA GLN A 210 15.64 0.52 -0.88
C GLN A 210 15.60 0.84 -2.38
N ASP A 211 14.58 0.33 -3.06
CA ASP A 211 14.29 0.70 -4.44
C ASP A 211 13.66 2.10 -4.56
N GLY A 212 13.32 2.53 -5.78
CA GLY A 212 12.67 3.83 -6.03
C GLY A 212 11.27 3.97 -5.44
N PHE A 213 10.70 2.87 -4.92
CA PHE A 213 9.41 2.82 -4.23
C PHE A 213 9.58 2.71 -2.70
N GLY A 214 10.80 2.65 -2.18
CA GLY A 214 11.07 2.53 -0.74
C GLY A 214 11.00 1.10 -0.20
N MET A 215 10.95 0.10 -1.08
CA MET A 215 10.91 -1.31 -0.69
C MET A 215 12.34 -1.85 -0.50
N PHE A 216 12.54 -2.66 0.55
CA PHE A 216 13.81 -3.36 0.77
C PHE A 216 14.04 -4.48 -0.25
N ASP A 217 15.31 -4.84 -0.47
CA ASP A 217 15.69 -5.90 -1.40
C ASP A 217 15.14 -7.26 -0.94
N LYS A 218 14.17 -7.82 -1.66
CA LYS A 218 13.59 -9.14 -1.39
C LYS A 218 14.52 -10.25 -1.90
N LEU A 219 14.82 -11.25 -1.06
CA LEU A 219 15.56 -12.44 -1.48
C LEU A 219 14.63 -13.39 -2.25
N THR A 220 15.20 -14.12 -3.20
CA THR A 220 14.47 -15.10 -4.00
C THR A 220 14.25 -16.39 -3.21
N GLU A 221 12.99 -16.82 -3.07
CA GLU A 221 12.68 -18.16 -2.56
C GLU A 221 13.03 -19.20 -3.62
N VAL A 222 13.80 -20.23 -3.25
CA VAL A 222 14.17 -21.35 -4.13
C VAL A 222 13.56 -22.66 -3.63
N SER A 223 13.46 -23.64 -4.52
CA SER A 223 12.67 -24.86 -4.27
C SER A 223 13.46 -25.98 -3.58
N THR A 224 14.80 -25.90 -3.59
CA THR A 224 15.67 -26.91 -2.98
C THR A 224 16.79 -26.29 -2.18
N LEU A 225 17.34 -27.07 -1.25
CA LEU A 225 18.54 -26.69 -0.50
C LEU A 225 19.73 -26.45 -1.43
N GLN A 226 19.91 -27.30 -2.46
CA GLN A 226 21.00 -27.18 -3.42
C GLN A 226 20.92 -25.87 -4.23
N GLU A 227 19.74 -25.49 -4.71
CA GLU A 227 19.54 -24.19 -5.40
C GLU A 227 19.94 -23.01 -4.49
N CYS A 228 19.65 -23.15 -3.18
CA CYS A 228 20.01 -22.13 -2.19
C CYS A 228 21.53 -22.07 -1.97
N GLU A 229 22.21 -23.22 -1.94
CA GLU A 229 23.67 -23.28 -1.89
C GLU A 229 24.31 -22.68 -3.15
N ASP A 230 23.77 -22.97 -4.33
CA ASP A 230 24.38 -22.59 -5.59
C ASP A 230 24.20 -21.09 -5.93
N THR A 231 23.16 -20.44 -5.37
CA THR A 231 22.78 -19.08 -5.74
C THR A 231 22.80 -18.14 -4.54
N ALA A 232 23.62 -17.11 -4.55
CA ALA A 232 23.59 -16.08 -3.51
C ALA A 232 22.30 -15.25 -3.57
N ASN A 233 21.93 -14.64 -2.45
CA ASN A 233 20.72 -13.83 -2.28
C ASN A 233 19.40 -14.62 -2.40
N THR A 234 19.43 -15.89 -1.99
CA THR A 234 18.26 -16.76 -1.98
C THR A 234 17.98 -17.30 -0.58
N TRP A 235 16.78 -17.86 -0.40
CA TRP A 235 16.41 -18.59 0.79
C TRP A 235 15.57 -19.82 0.47
N TYR A 236 15.61 -20.81 1.35
CA TYR A 236 14.86 -22.06 1.26
C TYR A 236 14.36 -22.45 2.64
N GLN A 237 13.14 -22.98 2.75
CA GLN A 237 12.59 -23.51 3.99
C GLN A 237 12.27 -25.00 3.85
N SER A 238 12.82 -25.84 4.74
CA SER A 238 12.50 -27.26 4.85
C SER A 238 11.93 -27.57 6.22
N GLY A 239 10.61 -27.78 6.29
CA GLY A 239 9.90 -27.97 7.56
C GLY A 239 10.06 -26.75 8.47
N SER A 240 10.74 -26.93 9.61
CA SER A 240 11.05 -25.86 10.58
C SER A 240 12.46 -25.28 10.43
N SER A 241 13.22 -25.66 9.41
CA SER A 241 14.55 -25.10 9.15
C SER A 241 14.49 -24.09 8.02
N LEU A 242 15.04 -22.90 8.27
CA LEU A 242 15.19 -21.83 7.30
C LEU A 242 16.68 -21.69 6.93
N TYR A 243 16.97 -21.70 5.64
CA TYR A 243 18.31 -21.58 5.07
C TYR A 243 18.42 -20.30 4.24
N LEU A 244 19.46 -19.49 4.48
CA LEU A 244 19.76 -18.28 3.73
C LEU A 244 21.16 -18.39 3.13
N HIS A 245 21.28 -18.05 1.84
CA HIS A 245 22.56 -17.76 1.21
C HIS A 245 22.69 -16.24 1.06
N THR A 246 23.35 -15.59 2.00
CA THR A 246 23.50 -14.14 2.01
C THR A 246 24.58 -13.68 1.03
N ILE A 247 24.45 -12.46 0.49
CA ILE A 247 25.50 -11.87 -0.34
C ILE A 247 26.76 -11.68 0.51
N GLY A 248 27.87 -12.30 0.09
CA GLY A 248 29.14 -12.21 0.80
C GLY A 248 29.20 -13.05 2.08
N ASN A 249 28.28 -14.00 2.28
CA ASN A 249 28.26 -14.90 3.44
C ASN A 249 28.18 -14.20 4.80
N GLU A 250 27.61 -13.00 4.86
CA GLU A 250 27.43 -12.29 6.14
C GLU A 250 26.38 -12.95 7.03
N GLU A 251 26.59 -12.92 8.34
CA GLU A 251 25.61 -13.42 9.31
C GLU A 251 24.31 -12.62 9.23
N PRO A 252 23.15 -13.30 9.09
CA PRO A 252 21.87 -12.63 9.20
C PRO A 252 21.68 -12.16 10.64
N THR A 253 21.46 -10.86 10.81
CA THR A 253 21.06 -10.29 12.10
C THR A 253 19.74 -9.59 11.92
N PHE A 254 19.04 -9.30 13.03
CA PHE A 254 17.83 -8.49 12.99
C PHE A 254 18.10 -7.25 12.16
N ASN A 255 19.07 -6.40 12.51
CA ASN A 255 19.37 -5.14 11.80
C ASN A 255 19.74 -5.25 10.32
N LYS A 256 20.04 -6.45 9.80
CA LYS A 256 20.40 -6.67 8.39
C LYS A 256 19.34 -7.40 7.58
N TYR A 257 18.50 -8.22 8.20
CA TYR A 257 17.50 -9.03 7.52
C TYR A 257 16.18 -9.00 8.26
N MET A 258 15.09 -9.02 7.49
CA MET A 258 13.72 -9.09 7.99
C MET A 258 13.10 -10.38 7.47
N ILE A 259 12.81 -11.30 8.40
CA ILE A 259 12.26 -12.63 8.11
C ILE A 259 10.76 -12.60 8.39
N THR A 260 9.97 -12.16 7.41
CA THR A 260 8.52 -12.03 7.60
C THR A 260 7.88 -13.41 7.71
N LEU A 261 6.82 -13.49 8.50
CA LEU A 261 6.11 -14.74 8.74
C LEU A 261 4.77 -14.75 8.02
N LYS A 262 4.30 -15.93 7.61
CA LYS A 262 2.98 -16.16 7.01
C LYS A 262 1.85 -15.95 8.03
N LEU A 263 1.74 -14.74 8.57
CA LEU A 263 0.90 -14.41 9.71
C LEU A 263 0.30 -13.00 9.60
N SER A 264 -0.93 -12.94 10.09
CA SER A 264 -1.68 -11.77 10.53
C SER A 264 -2.13 -10.75 9.49
N ILE A 265 -3.44 -10.55 9.48
CA ILE A 265 -4.08 -9.31 9.05
C ILE A 265 -3.82 -8.26 10.11
N ILE A 266 -3.42 -7.06 9.70
CA ILE A 266 -3.39 -5.89 10.56
C ILE A 266 -4.66 -5.11 10.25
N GLN A 267 -5.44 -4.75 11.26
CA GLN A 267 -6.68 -4.02 11.06
C GLN A 267 -6.85 -2.92 12.10
N PHE A 268 -7.15 -1.71 11.63
CA PHE A 268 -7.59 -0.61 12.47
C PHE A 268 -9.09 -0.38 12.28
N ASN A 269 -9.85 -0.59 13.35
CA ASN A 269 -11.28 -0.34 13.45
C ASN A 269 -11.50 1.06 14.04
N ILE A 270 -11.81 2.05 13.21
CA ILE A 270 -12.08 3.43 13.59
C ILE A 270 -13.56 3.56 13.97
N GLN A 271 -13.87 4.18 15.11
CA GLN A 271 -15.23 4.32 15.60
C GLN A 271 -15.49 5.71 16.18
N ASN A 272 -16.76 6.09 16.34
CA ASN A 272 -17.21 7.28 17.09
C ASN A 272 -16.67 8.62 16.58
N ASN A 273 -16.59 8.80 15.25
CA ASN A 273 -16.13 10.03 14.60
C ASN A 273 -14.73 10.43 15.08
N ARG A 274 -13.81 9.48 14.88
CA ARG A 274 -12.41 9.57 15.28
C ARG A 274 -11.52 9.44 14.05
N PHE A 275 -10.23 9.68 14.28
CA PHE A 275 -9.25 9.56 13.22
C PHE A 275 -8.05 8.72 13.63
N ILE A 276 -7.39 8.17 12.62
CA ILE A 276 -6.03 7.64 12.74
C ILE A 276 -5.12 8.46 11.83
N ARG A 277 -4.01 8.93 12.37
CA ARG A 277 -2.95 9.59 11.63
C ARG A 277 -1.65 8.81 11.77
N LEU A 278 -1.08 8.36 10.66
CA LEU A 278 0.19 7.62 10.61
C LEU A 278 1.23 8.45 9.86
N LYS A 279 2.43 8.59 10.44
CA LYS A 279 3.50 9.41 9.86
C LYS A 279 4.82 8.66 9.81
N ASN A 280 5.45 8.63 8.64
CA ASN A 280 6.77 8.01 8.43
C ASN A 280 6.83 6.54 8.91
N ILE A 281 5.87 5.72 8.48
CA ILE A 281 5.78 4.30 8.86
C ILE A 281 5.76 3.43 7.61
N VAL A 282 6.53 2.36 7.59
CA VAL A 282 6.49 1.36 6.55
C VAL A 282 6.07 0.03 7.15
N PHE A 283 5.07 -0.60 6.54
CA PHE A 283 4.56 -1.90 6.91
C PHE A 283 5.02 -2.96 5.91
N TYR A 284 5.47 -4.09 6.44
CA TYR A 284 5.68 -5.35 5.72
C TYR A 284 4.77 -6.43 6.33
N PRO A 285 3.44 -6.32 6.15
CA PRO A 285 2.52 -7.38 6.52
C PRO A 285 2.68 -8.56 5.58
N TYR A 286 2.22 -9.73 6.01
CA TYR A 286 2.09 -10.87 5.09
C TYR A 286 0.69 -10.94 4.47
N TYR A 287 -0.38 -10.83 5.27
CA TYR A 287 -1.75 -10.89 4.77
C TYR A 287 -2.24 -9.55 4.23
N SER A 288 -2.65 -8.64 5.11
CA SER A 288 -3.33 -7.40 4.72
C SER A 288 -3.18 -6.29 5.75
N MET A 289 -3.42 -5.05 5.33
CA MET A 289 -3.47 -3.87 6.18
C MET A 289 -4.76 -3.11 5.92
N GLN A 290 -5.69 -3.22 6.87
CA GLN A 290 -7.06 -2.75 6.72
C GLN A 290 -7.38 -1.59 7.66
N PHE A 291 -8.14 -0.62 7.18
CA PHE A 291 -8.67 0.51 7.94
C PHE A 291 -10.17 0.56 7.74
N LYS A 292 -10.93 0.16 8.76
CA LYS A 292 -12.38 0.01 8.68
C LYS A 292 -13.05 0.94 9.64
N ASN A 293 -14.08 1.63 9.20
CA ASN A 293 -15.06 2.15 10.13
C ASN A 293 -16.02 1.03 10.53
N THR A 294 -16.11 0.76 11.83
CA THR A 294 -17.06 -0.21 12.39
C THR A 294 -18.09 0.44 13.32
N GLY A 295 -18.10 1.77 13.40
CA GLY A 295 -19.10 2.54 14.12
C GLY A 295 -20.34 2.84 13.27
N ALA A 296 -21.42 3.27 13.94
CA ALA A 296 -22.68 3.64 13.28
C ALA A 296 -22.63 5.01 12.57
N SER A 297 -21.58 5.79 12.75
CA SER A 297 -21.40 7.11 12.13
C SER A 297 -20.15 7.09 11.25
N TYR A 298 -20.23 7.80 10.12
CA TYR A 298 -19.20 7.77 9.09
C TYR A 298 -18.23 8.96 9.11
N GLU A 299 -18.31 9.88 10.07
CA GLU A 299 -17.43 11.08 10.12
C GLU A 299 -15.99 10.76 10.61
N ASN A 300 -15.47 9.58 10.29
CA ASN A 300 -14.12 9.15 10.62
C ASN A 300 -13.12 9.59 9.55
N ALA A 301 -11.85 9.69 9.94
CA ALA A 301 -10.77 10.02 9.02
C ALA A 301 -9.56 9.09 9.15
N LEU A 302 -8.91 8.81 8.01
CA LEU A 302 -7.60 8.20 7.93
C LEU A 302 -6.64 9.20 7.28
N ILE A 303 -5.53 9.49 7.95
CA ILE A 303 -4.50 10.39 7.46
C ILE A 303 -3.17 9.64 7.46
N CYS A 304 -2.54 9.47 6.30
CA CYS A 304 -1.25 8.85 6.15
C CYS A 304 -0.29 9.83 5.50
N GLU A 305 0.86 10.09 6.13
CA GLU A 305 1.93 10.93 5.60
C GLU A 305 3.23 10.12 5.52
N ASN A 306 3.74 9.91 4.31
CA ASN A 306 4.92 9.10 4.02
C ASN A 306 4.80 7.69 4.62
N VAL A 307 3.68 7.02 4.36
CA VAL A 307 3.41 5.64 4.82
C VAL A 307 3.59 4.65 3.67
N GLY A 308 4.32 3.56 3.90
CA GLY A 308 4.54 2.49 2.92
C GLY A 308 3.88 1.17 3.31
N ILE A 309 3.37 0.40 2.35
CA ILE A 309 2.93 -1.00 2.55
C ILE A 309 3.48 -1.86 1.41
N TYR A 310 4.21 -2.91 1.76
CA TYR A 310 4.89 -3.74 0.76
C TYR A 310 4.71 -5.24 0.98
N GLY A 311 4.67 -5.97 -0.13
CA GLY A 311 4.94 -7.41 -0.15
C GLY A 311 3.86 -8.27 0.50
N GLN A 312 2.59 -7.92 0.33
CA GLN A 312 1.48 -8.75 0.77
C GLN A 312 1.25 -9.95 -0.15
N SER A 313 0.86 -11.09 0.42
CA SER A 313 0.67 -12.34 -0.32
C SER A 313 -0.78 -12.77 -0.49
N GLU A 314 -1.75 -12.11 0.16
CA GLU A 314 -3.15 -12.58 0.14
C GLU A 314 -4.22 -11.49 -0.08
N ASP A 315 -3.89 -10.20 -0.02
CA ASP A 315 -4.87 -9.11 -0.09
C ASP A 315 -4.28 -7.83 -0.73
N ASN A 316 -5.01 -6.74 -0.61
CA ASN A 316 -4.67 -5.38 -1.04
C ASN A 316 -3.77 -4.68 -0.02
N GLY A 317 -2.84 -3.85 -0.52
CA GLY A 317 -1.92 -3.05 0.28
C GLY A 317 -2.64 -2.22 1.35
N PHE A 318 -3.26 -1.11 0.94
CA PHE A 318 -4.21 -0.39 1.77
C PHE A 318 -5.63 -0.83 1.42
N THR A 319 -6.33 -1.48 2.36
CA THR A 319 -7.78 -1.69 2.26
C THR A 319 -8.49 -0.70 3.19
N VAL A 320 -9.24 0.24 2.64
CA VAL A 320 -10.02 1.19 3.45
C VAL A 320 -11.50 0.93 3.25
N SER A 321 -12.27 0.81 4.34
CA SER A 321 -13.70 0.55 4.28
C SER A 321 -14.50 1.53 5.14
N ASN A 322 -15.45 2.24 4.51
CA ASN A 322 -16.42 3.14 5.16
C ASN A 322 -15.79 4.30 5.97
N VAL A 323 -14.60 4.76 5.58
CA VAL A 323 -13.92 5.91 6.20
C VAL A 323 -14.14 7.16 5.34
N LYS A 324 -14.99 8.09 5.76
CA LYS A 324 -15.44 9.22 4.94
C LYS A 324 -14.33 10.10 4.39
N THR A 325 -13.30 10.37 5.19
CA THR A 325 -12.16 11.21 4.76
C THR A 325 -10.88 10.40 4.80
N VAL A 326 -10.25 10.20 3.65
CA VAL A 326 -8.97 9.51 3.53
C VAL A 326 -7.95 10.45 2.89
N ILE A 327 -6.86 10.74 3.59
CA ILE A 327 -5.79 11.62 3.12
C ILE A 327 -4.50 10.80 3.08
N MET A 328 -3.93 10.65 1.89
CA MET A 328 -2.69 9.92 1.63
C MET A 328 -1.69 10.90 1.02
N LYS A 329 -0.68 11.31 1.78
CA LYS A 329 0.40 12.19 1.31
C LYS A 329 1.70 11.41 1.24
N ASP A 330 2.33 11.38 0.07
CA ASP A 330 3.61 10.69 -0.19
C ASP A 330 3.60 9.19 0.21
N CYS A 331 2.43 8.56 0.19
CA CYS A 331 2.27 7.17 0.58
C CYS A 331 2.65 6.22 -0.55
N ARG A 332 3.09 5.00 -0.20
CA ARG A 332 3.65 4.04 -1.15
C ARG A 332 3.05 2.65 -0.98
N THR A 333 2.79 1.97 -2.08
CA THR A 333 2.43 0.55 -2.08
C THR A 333 3.23 -0.20 -3.13
N ALA A 334 3.67 -1.42 -2.82
CA ALA A 334 4.24 -2.26 -3.86
C ALA A 334 4.16 -3.76 -3.58
N GLU A 335 4.14 -4.56 -4.65
CA GLU A 335 4.19 -6.03 -4.57
C GLU A 335 3.10 -6.63 -3.69
N ASN A 336 1.91 -6.06 -3.73
CA ASN A 336 0.75 -6.64 -3.06
C ASN A 336 0.09 -7.70 -3.95
N TYR A 337 -0.59 -8.65 -3.32
CA TYR A 337 -1.25 -9.75 -4.01
C TYR A 337 -2.47 -9.30 -4.82
N LEU A 338 -3.22 -8.31 -4.30
CA LEU A 338 -4.29 -7.63 -5.02
C LEU A 338 -3.87 -6.19 -5.32
N ASP A 339 -4.70 -5.20 -4.96
CA ASP A 339 -4.46 -3.81 -5.29
C ASP A 339 -3.40 -3.17 -4.39
N GLY A 340 -2.84 -2.06 -4.85
CA GLY A 340 -2.01 -1.18 -4.00
C GLY A 340 -2.88 -0.40 -3.02
N PHE A 341 -3.65 0.56 -3.53
CA PHE A 341 -4.62 1.34 -2.76
C PHE A 341 -6.04 0.93 -3.16
N ASN A 342 -6.87 0.53 -2.19
CA ASN A 342 -8.22 0.02 -2.43
C ASN A 342 -9.20 0.64 -1.42
N TYR A 343 -10.19 1.38 -1.94
CA TYR A 343 -11.16 2.15 -1.14
C TYR A 343 -12.60 1.69 -1.40
N HIS A 344 -13.27 1.23 -0.35
CA HIS A 344 -14.65 0.74 -0.37
C HIS A 344 -15.58 1.49 0.59
N PHE A 345 -16.83 1.68 0.18
CA PHE A 345 -17.87 2.42 0.89
C PHE A 345 -19.26 1.74 0.86
N PRO A 346 -19.37 0.39 0.95
CA PRO A 346 -20.61 -0.32 0.70
C PRO A 346 -21.75 0.03 1.66
N ASN A 347 -21.44 0.63 2.81
CA ASN A 347 -22.44 0.98 3.83
C ASN A 347 -22.74 2.49 3.91
N MET A 348 -22.18 3.31 3.01
CA MET A 348 -22.28 4.77 3.05
C MET A 348 -23.23 5.35 1.99
N THR A 349 -24.38 4.73 1.73
CA THR A 349 -25.23 5.11 0.59
C THR A 349 -25.70 6.57 0.62
N SER A 350 -26.11 7.12 1.77
CA SER A 350 -26.55 8.51 1.88
C SER A 350 -25.42 9.54 1.96
N GLU A 351 -24.22 9.12 2.35
CA GLU A 351 -23.06 9.99 2.60
C GLU A 351 -22.00 9.87 1.50
N ILE A 352 -22.17 8.96 0.55
CA ILE A 352 -21.18 8.64 -0.48
C ILE A 352 -20.69 9.86 -1.24
N SER A 353 -21.60 10.77 -1.61
CA SER A 353 -21.28 12.00 -2.35
C SER A 353 -20.43 12.98 -1.53
N SER A 354 -20.33 12.78 -0.21
CA SER A 354 -19.50 13.58 0.70
C SER A 354 -18.24 12.85 1.18
N THR A 355 -18.02 11.62 0.69
CA THR A 355 -16.73 10.93 0.87
C THR A 355 -15.66 11.63 0.06
N ILE A 356 -14.44 11.62 0.57
CA ILE A 356 -13.28 12.12 -0.15
C ILE A 356 -12.06 11.27 0.16
N VAL A 357 -11.47 10.74 -0.90
CA VAL A 357 -10.12 10.19 -0.90
C VAL A 357 -9.20 11.20 -1.58
N TYR A 358 -8.09 11.54 -0.94
CA TYR A 358 -7.08 12.45 -1.48
C TYR A 358 -5.71 11.78 -1.47
N GLU A 359 -5.19 11.49 -2.66
CA GLU A 359 -3.84 10.99 -2.88
C GLU A 359 -2.96 12.12 -3.43
N ASN A 360 -1.93 12.54 -2.70
CA ASN A 360 -0.95 13.53 -3.16
C ASN A 360 0.46 12.94 -3.10
N GLY A 361 1.14 12.87 -4.24
CA GLY A 361 2.51 12.33 -4.31
C GLY A 361 2.58 10.82 -4.05
N CYS A 362 1.44 10.13 -4.08
CA CYS A 362 1.37 8.70 -3.83
C CYS A 362 2.02 7.89 -4.95
N LYS A 363 2.61 6.75 -4.58
CA LYS A 363 3.26 5.83 -5.51
C LYS A 363 2.75 4.41 -5.32
N SER A 364 2.49 3.69 -6.40
CA SER A 364 2.04 2.30 -6.32
C SER A 364 2.63 1.47 -7.45
N SER A 365 3.19 0.29 -7.14
CA SER A 365 3.71 -0.57 -8.20
C SER A 365 3.75 -2.08 -7.96
N ARG A 366 3.81 -2.86 -9.05
CA ARG A 366 4.01 -4.33 -9.02
C ARG A 366 2.91 -5.09 -8.28
N ASN A 367 1.68 -4.58 -8.31
CA ASN A 367 0.54 -5.18 -7.61
C ASN A 367 -0.12 -6.24 -8.48
N GLY A 368 -0.50 -7.38 -7.88
CA GLY A 368 -1.18 -8.48 -8.55
C GLY A 368 -0.31 -9.38 -9.42
N LEU A 369 1.02 -9.21 -9.44
CA LEU A 369 1.89 -9.96 -10.37
C LEU A 369 1.85 -11.48 -10.16
N THR A 370 1.55 -11.92 -8.94
CA THR A 370 1.37 -13.33 -8.59
C THR A 370 -0.08 -13.75 -8.49
N TYR A 371 -1.03 -12.84 -8.72
CA TYR A 371 -2.45 -13.16 -8.76
C TYR A 371 -2.78 -13.87 -10.07
N ASP A 372 -3.87 -14.64 -10.11
CA ASP A 372 -4.28 -15.39 -11.31
C ASP A 372 -5.23 -14.60 -12.21
N ARG A 373 -5.88 -13.54 -11.72
CA ARG A 373 -6.79 -12.67 -12.49
C ARG A 373 -6.20 -11.29 -12.82
N ASP A 374 -6.75 -10.65 -13.85
CA ASP A 374 -6.29 -9.33 -14.35
C ASP A 374 -7.08 -8.15 -13.74
N ILE A 375 -7.38 -8.22 -12.44
CA ILE A 375 -8.23 -7.25 -11.73
C ILE A 375 -7.48 -6.45 -10.66
N CYS A 376 -6.15 -6.59 -10.58
CA CYS A 376 -5.36 -5.96 -9.53
C CYS A 376 -4.84 -4.60 -9.98
N ASN A 377 -5.11 -3.56 -9.19
CA ASN A 377 -4.84 -2.18 -9.55
C ASN A 377 -3.73 -1.53 -8.72
N ALA A 378 -3.21 -0.40 -9.18
CA ALA A 378 -2.31 0.41 -8.38
C ALA A 378 -3.10 1.28 -7.37
N SER A 379 -4.21 1.85 -7.81
CA SER A 379 -5.21 2.54 -6.97
C SER A 379 -6.61 2.28 -7.54
N THR A 380 -7.57 1.98 -6.66
CA THR A 380 -8.97 1.81 -7.01
C THR A 380 -9.91 2.42 -5.98
N ILE A 381 -11.00 3.01 -6.45
CA ILE A 381 -12.12 3.48 -5.63
C ILE A 381 -13.44 2.89 -6.14
N HIS A 382 -14.36 2.64 -5.21
CA HIS A 382 -15.61 1.93 -5.47
C HIS A 382 -16.84 2.71 -4.98
N GLU A 383 -18.00 2.17 -5.36
CA GLU A 383 -19.34 2.55 -4.91
C GLU A 383 -19.72 4.02 -5.08
N GLY A 384 -19.21 4.72 -6.08
CA GLY A 384 -19.63 6.10 -6.38
C GLY A 384 -18.95 7.16 -5.52
N ALA A 385 -17.89 6.80 -4.81
CA ALA A 385 -17.14 7.72 -3.98
C ALA A 385 -16.30 8.71 -4.80
N ASN A 386 -15.80 9.76 -4.13
CA ASN A 386 -14.99 10.79 -4.77
C ASN A 386 -13.51 10.63 -4.44
N ILE A 387 -12.65 10.72 -5.46
CA ILE A 387 -11.20 10.69 -5.31
C ILE A 387 -10.50 11.82 -6.07
N ILE A 388 -9.52 12.42 -5.40
CA ILE A 388 -8.57 13.38 -5.97
C ILE A 388 -7.20 12.72 -5.94
N ARG A 389 -6.55 12.59 -7.10
CA ARG A 389 -5.17 12.11 -7.24
C ARG A 389 -4.31 13.21 -7.84
N VAL A 390 -3.24 13.63 -7.15
CA VAL A 390 -2.31 14.65 -7.65
C VAL A 390 -0.87 14.23 -7.48
N ASN A 391 -0.02 14.56 -8.46
CA ASN A 391 1.41 14.21 -8.47
C ASN A 391 1.70 12.69 -8.30
N GLY A 392 0.71 11.84 -8.55
CA GLY A 392 0.81 10.41 -8.29
C GLY A 392 1.58 9.65 -9.37
N VAL A 393 2.24 8.56 -8.96
CA VAL A 393 3.00 7.67 -9.85
C VAL A 393 2.52 6.25 -9.67
N TYR A 394 1.76 5.76 -10.63
CA TYR A 394 1.11 4.46 -10.55
C TYR A 394 1.61 3.60 -11.70
N GLN A 395 2.10 2.40 -11.40
CA GLN A 395 2.65 1.59 -12.48
C GLN A 395 2.75 0.10 -12.23
N THR A 396 2.90 -0.68 -13.30
CA THR A 396 3.17 -2.12 -13.26
C THR A 396 2.15 -2.86 -12.39
N SER A 397 0.86 -2.74 -12.69
CA SER A 397 -0.17 -3.58 -12.06
C SER A 397 -0.62 -4.67 -13.03
N LYS A 398 -1.09 -5.80 -12.50
CA LYS A 398 -1.56 -6.89 -13.34
C LYS A 398 -2.83 -6.50 -14.10
N GLY A 399 -3.83 -5.95 -13.41
CA GLY A 399 -5.01 -5.33 -14.01
C GLY A 399 -4.77 -3.89 -14.46
N PRO A 400 -5.84 -3.11 -14.70
CA PRO A 400 -5.72 -1.68 -14.97
C PRO A 400 -4.87 -0.98 -13.89
N VAL A 401 -4.05 0.00 -14.27
CA VAL A 401 -3.23 0.69 -13.26
C VAL A 401 -4.13 1.49 -12.32
N ILE A 402 -5.11 2.20 -12.86
CA ILE A 402 -6.17 2.85 -12.09
C ILE A 402 -7.50 2.22 -12.50
N ALA A 403 -8.34 1.88 -11.53
CA ALA A 403 -9.71 1.44 -11.79
C ALA A 403 -10.68 2.16 -10.85
N ASP A 404 -11.62 2.94 -11.37
CA ASP A 404 -12.63 3.58 -10.53
C ASP A 404 -14.02 3.07 -10.92
N ILE A 405 -14.72 2.46 -9.97
CA ILE A 405 -15.83 1.53 -10.20
C ILE A 405 -17.14 2.10 -9.63
N ASN A 406 -18.27 1.70 -10.21
CA ASN A 406 -19.63 2.01 -9.75
C ASN A 406 -19.94 3.51 -9.71
N SER A 407 -19.76 4.20 -10.83
CA SER A 407 -20.06 5.63 -10.96
C SER A 407 -19.22 6.55 -10.05
N SER A 408 -18.01 6.12 -9.69
CA SER A 408 -17.06 6.94 -8.91
C SER A 408 -16.67 8.25 -9.62
N HIS A 409 -16.35 9.28 -8.82
CA HIS A 409 -15.94 10.59 -9.33
C HIS A 409 -14.45 10.80 -9.10
N THR A 410 -13.73 11.10 -10.18
CA THR A 410 -12.27 11.13 -10.15
C THR A 410 -11.73 12.43 -10.70
N TYR A 411 -10.86 13.09 -9.94
CA TYR A 411 -10.03 14.19 -10.41
C TYR A 411 -8.58 13.77 -10.35
N MET A 412 -7.91 13.69 -11.50
CA MET A 412 -6.48 13.43 -11.57
C MET A 412 -5.77 14.64 -12.14
N ASN A 413 -4.70 15.07 -11.47
CA ASN A 413 -3.87 16.15 -11.96
C ASN A 413 -2.38 15.86 -11.81
N HIS A 414 -1.64 15.93 -12.92
CA HIS A 414 -0.20 15.71 -12.94
C HIS A 414 0.21 14.30 -12.48
N CYS A 415 -0.58 13.29 -12.87
CA CYS A 415 -0.30 11.88 -12.57
C CYS A 415 0.43 11.19 -13.72
N LEU A 416 1.41 10.36 -13.37
CA LEU A 416 2.05 9.40 -14.28
C LEU A 416 1.47 8.02 -14.04
N ILE A 417 0.93 7.42 -15.09
CA ILE A 417 0.27 6.12 -15.08
C ILE A 417 0.99 5.29 -16.14
N ASN A 418 1.66 4.21 -15.75
CA ASN A 418 2.56 3.53 -16.68
C ASN A 418 2.56 2.03 -16.50
N GLN A 419 2.75 1.25 -17.56
CA GLN A 419 2.94 -0.21 -17.54
C GLN A 419 1.80 -1.00 -16.85
N THR A 420 1.08 -1.82 -17.61
CA THR A 420 0.07 -2.76 -17.12
C THR A 420 0.26 -4.03 -17.90
N LEU A 421 -0.07 -5.16 -17.29
CA LEU A 421 -0.14 -6.42 -18.01
C LEU A 421 -1.49 -6.57 -18.76
N ASN A 422 -2.53 -5.79 -18.41
CA ASN A 422 -3.90 -5.88 -18.96
C ASN A 422 -4.20 -4.88 -20.10
N LYS A 423 -3.19 -4.32 -20.80
CA LYS A 423 -3.31 -3.27 -21.86
C LYS A 423 -3.99 -1.94 -21.45
N LYS A 424 -4.92 -1.92 -20.50
CA LYS A 424 -5.63 -0.76 -19.98
C LYS A 424 -4.82 -0.07 -18.89
N ALA A 425 -4.46 1.19 -19.08
CA ALA A 425 -3.82 1.98 -18.03
C ALA A 425 -4.84 2.49 -17.01
N ILE A 426 -5.98 2.96 -17.49
CA ILE A 426 -7.06 3.52 -16.66
C ILE A 426 -8.34 2.85 -17.11
N ASP A 427 -9.11 2.34 -16.16
CA ASP A 427 -10.44 1.81 -16.39
C ASP A 427 -11.47 2.54 -15.53
N PHE A 428 -12.57 2.95 -16.14
CA PHE A 428 -13.71 3.51 -15.44
C PHE A 428 -14.88 2.58 -15.66
N GLU A 429 -15.35 1.98 -14.58
CA GLU A 429 -16.38 0.95 -14.65
C GLU A 429 -17.69 1.47 -14.07
N ASP A 430 -18.77 1.37 -14.84
CA ASP A 430 -20.12 1.66 -14.39
C ASP A 430 -20.97 0.40 -14.50
N GLU A 431 -21.00 -0.38 -13.41
CA GLU A 431 -21.76 -1.63 -13.40
C GLU A 431 -23.27 -1.36 -13.51
N THR A 432 -23.99 -2.31 -14.12
CA THR A 432 -25.44 -2.22 -14.28
C THR A 432 -26.11 -2.17 -12.90
N GLY A 433 -26.59 -0.99 -12.50
CA GLY A 433 -27.21 -0.76 -11.19
C GLY A 433 -26.50 0.27 -10.31
N ALA A 434 -25.38 0.86 -10.77
CA ALA A 434 -24.76 1.98 -10.08
C ALA A 434 -25.75 3.15 -9.89
N GLU A 435 -25.83 3.69 -8.67
CA GLU A 435 -26.70 4.82 -8.33
C GLU A 435 -26.07 6.15 -8.76
N GLY A 436 -25.87 6.36 -10.06
CA GLY A 436 -25.31 7.64 -10.51
C GLY A 436 -24.79 7.65 -11.93
N THR A 437 -24.02 8.70 -12.20
CA THR A 437 -23.24 8.82 -13.43
C THR A 437 -21.84 9.24 -13.02
N GLY A 438 -20.90 8.33 -13.20
CA GLY A 438 -19.49 8.57 -12.93
C GLY A 438 -18.90 9.68 -13.79
N ARG A 439 -17.86 10.33 -13.27
CA ARG A 439 -17.18 11.45 -13.93
C ARG A 439 -15.69 11.40 -13.66
N ALA A 440 -14.88 11.56 -14.70
CA ALA A 440 -13.44 11.73 -14.55
C ALA A 440 -12.95 13.03 -15.17
N TYR A 441 -12.01 13.70 -14.48
CA TYR A 441 -11.32 14.89 -14.95
C TYR A 441 -9.82 14.59 -14.93
N LEU A 442 -9.20 14.46 -16.10
CA LEU A 442 -7.78 14.13 -16.23
C LEU A 442 -7.03 15.36 -16.78
N VAL A 443 -6.21 15.98 -15.93
CA VAL A 443 -5.49 17.22 -16.23
C VAL A 443 -3.99 16.99 -16.16
N ASP A 444 -3.26 17.28 -17.23
CA ASP A 444 -1.80 17.10 -17.30
C ASP A 444 -1.34 15.67 -16.92
N CYS A 445 -2.19 14.67 -17.15
CA CYS A 445 -1.89 13.26 -16.88
C CYS A 445 -1.24 12.58 -18.09
N GLN A 446 -0.41 11.57 -17.82
CA GLN A 446 0.27 10.79 -18.84
C GLN A 446 0.08 9.29 -18.60
N CYS A 447 -0.34 8.59 -19.65
CA CYS A 447 -0.31 7.13 -19.79
C CYS A 447 0.80 6.71 -20.78
N SER A 448 1.31 5.48 -20.71
CA SER A 448 2.26 5.02 -21.73
C SER A 448 1.58 4.88 -23.11
N GLN A 449 2.36 5.05 -24.18
CA GLN A 449 1.84 5.05 -25.56
C GLN A 449 1.28 3.72 -26.03
N THR A 450 1.49 2.63 -25.31
CA THR A 450 0.95 1.30 -25.66
C THR A 450 -0.27 0.94 -24.82
N GLN A 451 -0.65 1.80 -23.87
CA GLN A 451 -1.76 1.56 -22.96
C GLN A 451 -2.92 2.49 -23.23
N THR A 452 -4.11 2.01 -22.95
CA THR A 452 -5.36 2.68 -23.28
C THR A 452 -6.06 3.18 -22.03
N LEU A 453 -6.67 4.36 -22.12
CA LEU A 453 -7.81 4.74 -21.31
C LEU A 453 -9.03 3.98 -21.84
N SER A 454 -9.71 3.24 -20.98
CA SER A 454 -10.97 2.54 -21.26
C SER A 454 -12.09 3.05 -20.35
N ILE A 455 -13.32 2.94 -20.85
CA ILE A 455 -14.53 2.99 -20.04
C ILE A 455 -15.30 1.72 -20.33
N GLU A 456 -15.68 1.01 -19.28
CA GLU A 456 -16.58 -0.13 -19.35
C GLU A 456 -17.88 0.19 -18.62
N GLY A 457 -19.03 -0.05 -19.23
CA GLY A 457 -20.32 0.21 -18.60
C GLY A 457 -21.16 1.24 -19.34
N SER A 458 -22.09 1.87 -18.61
CA SER A 458 -23.16 2.68 -19.21
C SER A 458 -22.61 3.83 -20.08
N ASP A 459 -23.31 4.12 -21.18
CA ASP A 459 -22.98 5.20 -22.13
C ASP A 459 -22.86 6.61 -21.49
N ASN A 460 -23.12 6.75 -20.19
CA ASN A 460 -23.22 8.03 -19.51
C ASN A 460 -21.96 8.46 -18.76
N PHE A 461 -20.92 7.61 -18.60
CA PHE A 461 -19.71 8.03 -17.88
C PHE A 461 -18.99 9.16 -18.64
N ASN A 462 -18.84 10.33 -18.00
CA ASN A 462 -18.26 11.52 -18.64
C ASN A 462 -16.78 11.66 -18.31
N VAL A 463 -15.94 11.74 -19.34
CA VAL A 463 -14.50 11.98 -19.16
C VAL A 463 -14.11 13.31 -19.77
N GLN A 464 -13.46 14.15 -18.97
CA GLN A 464 -12.95 15.45 -19.38
C GLN A 464 -11.43 15.44 -19.37
N LEU A 465 -10.84 15.74 -20.52
CA LEU A 465 -9.39 15.69 -20.71
C LEU A 465 -8.82 17.09 -20.91
N LYS A 466 -7.69 17.38 -20.26
CA LYS A 466 -6.87 18.58 -20.49
C LYS A 466 -5.40 18.19 -20.51
N ASN A 467 -4.72 18.42 -21.63
CA ASN A 467 -3.31 18.06 -21.83
C ASN A 467 -2.99 16.58 -21.51
N PHE A 468 -3.98 15.69 -21.62
CA PHE A 468 -3.79 14.26 -21.43
C PHE A 468 -2.89 13.69 -22.53
N ARG A 469 -1.96 12.80 -22.16
CA ARG A 469 -1.05 12.11 -23.09
C ARG A 469 -1.21 10.60 -22.94
N GLY A 470 -1.81 9.95 -23.90
CA GLY A 470 -2.01 8.50 -23.91
C GLY A 470 -2.93 8.10 -25.06
N ASN A 471 -3.10 6.79 -25.26
CA ASN A 471 -4.12 6.30 -26.18
C ASN A 471 -5.44 6.12 -25.44
N PHE A 472 -6.52 6.09 -26.20
CA PHE A 472 -7.85 5.76 -25.74
C PHE A 472 -8.43 4.75 -26.73
N GLU A 473 -9.12 3.76 -26.20
CA GLU A 473 -9.98 2.89 -27.00
C GLU A 473 -11.40 3.46 -26.84
N ASN A 474 -12.08 3.88 -27.93
CA ASN A 474 -13.53 3.74 -27.91
C ASN A 474 -14.27 3.74 -29.23
N GLU A 475 -15.42 3.05 -29.18
CA GLU A 475 -16.61 3.27 -30.00
C GLU A 475 -17.67 4.17 -29.28
N ASP A 476 -17.67 4.30 -27.94
CA ASP A 476 -18.74 4.99 -27.17
C ASP A 476 -18.27 6.03 -26.10
N LEU A 477 -17.11 6.68 -26.27
CA LEU A 477 -16.50 7.52 -25.22
C LEU A 477 -17.16 8.91 -25.24
N ASN A 478 -17.88 9.28 -24.17
CA ASN A 478 -18.29 10.67 -23.92
C ASN A 478 -17.08 11.50 -23.43
N ILE A 479 -16.06 11.65 -24.29
CA ILE A 479 -14.90 12.52 -24.06
C ILE A 479 -15.26 13.94 -24.47
N SER A 480 -14.98 14.88 -23.56
CA SER A 480 -14.92 16.31 -23.89
C SER A 480 -13.58 16.91 -23.50
N LEU A 481 -13.17 17.96 -24.22
CA LEU A 481 -12.00 18.75 -23.85
C LEU A 481 -12.42 19.77 -22.78
N PHE A 482 -11.67 19.83 -21.68
CA PHE A 482 -11.93 20.76 -20.59
C PHE A 482 -11.58 22.20 -21.02
N THR A 483 -12.59 23.09 -21.06
CA THR A 483 -12.38 24.54 -21.23
C THR A 483 -12.63 25.24 -19.90
N GLU A 484 -11.63 25.93 -19.37
CA GLU A 484 -11.74 26.74 -18.13
C GLU A 484 -12.62 27.98 -18.29
#